data_AF-Q9A406-F1
#
_entry.id   AF-Q9A406-F1
#
_cell.length_a   1.000
_cell.length_b   1.000
_cell.length_c   1.000
_cell.angle_alpha   90.00
_cell.angle_beta   90.00
_cell.angle_gamma   90.00
#
_symmetry.space_group_name_H-M   'P 1'
#
loop_
_entity.id
_entity.type
_entity.pdbx_description
1 polymer ?
#
loop_
_entity_poly.entity_id
_entity_poly.type
_entity_poly.pdbx_seq_one_letter_code
_entity_poly.pdbx_strand_id
1 'polypeptide(L)' 'MRGLPGDLRPVGGGVSELRVHVGPGYRIYVARRADVVIVLLCGGDKSSQARDIEKARVIARSLEW' A
#
# COMPACT_ATOMS: atom_id res chain seq x y z
N MET A 1 4.59 -18.28 10.35
CA MET A 1 4.14 -16.87 10.51
C MET A 1 2.81 -16.71 9.79
N ARG A 2 1.68 -16.62 10.49
CA ARG A 2 0.34 -16.43 9.91
C ARG A 2 -0.09 -14.99 10.15
N GLY A 3 0.04 -14.10 9.18
CA GLY A 3 -0.49 -12.74 9.28
C GLY A 3 -0.70 -12.12 7.91
N LEU A 4 -1.96 -11.82 7.55
CA LEU A 4 -2.44 -11.07 6.37
C LEU A 4 -1.72 -11.21 5.01
N PRO A 5 -0.95 -12.26 4.65
CA PRO A 5 -0.10 -12.20 3.46
C PRO A 5 -0.92 -12.35 2.17
N GLY A 6 -2.14 -12.91 2.27
CA GLY A 6 -2.97 -13.29 1.12
C GLY A 6 -3.51 -12.12 0.30
N ASP A 7 -3.60 -10.93 0.91
CA ASP A 7 -4.17 -9.74 0.28
C ASP A 7 -3.19 -8.57 0.14
N LEU A 8 -1.90 -8.82 0.36
CA LEU A 8 -0.84 -7.89 0.01
C LEU A 8 -0.43 -8.12 -1.45
N ARG A 9 -0.57 -7.10 -2.30
CA ARG A 9 -0.26 -7.18 -3.74
C ARG A 9 0.76 -6.12 -4.14
N PRO A 10 1.84 -6.46 -4.87
CA PRO A 10 2.73 -5.45 -5.39
C PRO A 10 1.98 -4.57 -6.40
N VAL A 11 2.13 -3.26 -6.29
CA VAL A 11 1.58 -2.28 -7.23
C VAL A 11 2.68 -1.49 -7.93
N GLY A 12 3.94 -1.95 -7.86
CA GLY A 12 5.10 -1.33 -8.51
C GLY A 12 5.67 -0.13 -7.75
N GLY A 13 6.87 0.31 -8.15
CA GLY A 13 7.56 1.45 -7.50
C GLY A 13 7.95 1.21 -6.04
N GLY A 14 8.20 -0.05 -5.65
CA GLY A 14 8.50 -0.41 -4.26
C GLY A 14 7.28 -0.42 -3.32
N VAL A 15 6.06 -0.25 -3.85
CA VAL A 15 4.82 -0.20 -3.08
C VAL A 15 4.03 -1.50 -3.21
N SER A 16 3.42 -1.93 -2.11
CA SER A 16 2.41 -2.96 -2.06
C SER A 16 1.10 -2.43 -1.49
N GLU A 17 -0.02 -2.98 -1.95
CA GLU A 17 -1.36 -2.68 -1.51
C GLU A 17 -1.90 -3.83 -0.65
N LEU A 18 -2.32 -3.54 0.57
CA LEU A 18 -3.10 -4.45 1.41
C LEU A 18 -4.58 -4.15 1.22
N ARG A 19 -5.33 -5.17 0.79
CA ARG A 19 -6.77 -5.07 0.56
C ARG A 19 -7.53 -5.48 1.82
N VAL A 20 -8.36 -4.58 2.33
CA VAL A 20 -9.21 -4.82 3.50
C VAL A 20 -10.65 -4.98 3.02
N HIS A 21 -11.19 -6.19 3.15
CA HIS A 21 -12.52 -6.56 2.70
C HIS A 21 -13.62 -6.18 3.71
N VAL A 22 -13.65 -4.90 4.10
CA VAL A 22 -14.66 -4.35 5.02
C VAL A 22 -15.23 -3.06 4.43
N GLY A 23 -16.55 -2.88 4.53
CA GLY A 23 -17.26 -1.71 4.00
C GLY A 23 -17.00 -1.51 2.50
N PRO A 24 -16.57 -0.32 2.04
CA PRO A 24 -16.32 -0.02 0.63
C PRO A 24 -15.11 -0.77 0.03
N GLY A 25 -14.38 -1.53 0.86
CA GLY A 25 -13.17 -2.24 0.46
C GLY A 25 -11.96 -1.33 0.51
N TYR A 26 -11.44 -1.08 1.70
CA TYR A 26 -10.28 -0.21 1.92
C TYR A 26 -8.98 -0.77 1.34
N ARG A 27 -8.05 0.13 1.03
CA ARG A 27 -6.70 -0.12 0.52
C ARG A 27 -5.68 0.64 1.36
N ILE A 28 -4.74 -0.11 1.92
CA ILE A 28 -3.61 0.44 2.66
C ILE A 28 -2.37 0.25 1.79
N TYR A 29 -1.62 1.31 1.53
CA TYR A 29 -0.39 1.24 0.75
C TYR A 29 0.81 1.21 1.69
N VAL A 30 1.73 0.29 1.43
CA VAL A 30 2.93 0.10 2.24
C VAL A 30 4.17 0.03 1.35
N ALA A 31 5.28 0.55 1.86
CA ALA A 31 6.60 0.34 1.32
C ALA A 31 7.41 -0.51 2.31
N ARG A 32 8.40 -1.26 1.84
CA ARG A 32 9.28 -2.07 2.70
C ARG A 32 10.72 -1.63 2.53
N ARG A 33 11.39 -1.33 3.65
CA ARG A 33 12.84 -1.08 3.72
C ARG A 33 13.44 -2.12 4.66
N ALA A 34 14.20 -3.07 4.11
CA ALA A 34 14.74 -4.21 4.86
C ALA A 34 13.65 -4.93 5.70
N ASP A 35 13.74 -4.82 7.02
CA ASP A 35 12.83 -5.39 8.01
C ASP A 35 11.71 -4.43 8.45
N VAL A 36 11.75 -3.16 8.02
CA VAL A 36 10.76 -2.13 8.37
C VAL A 36 9.65 -2.05 7.32
N VAL A 37 8.39 -2.11 7.79
CA VAL A 37 7.19 -1.81 6.99
C VAL A 37 6.79 -0.36 7.23
N ILE A 38 6.77 0.43 6.17
CA ILE A 38 6.36 1.83 6.19
C ILE A 38 4.92 1.90 5.68
N VAL A 39 4.00 2.30 6.55
CA VAL A 39 2.61 2.59 6.16
C VAL A 39 2.57 3.98 5.54
N LEU A 40 2.16 4.06 4.28
CA LEU A 40 1.97 5.33 3.60
C LEU A 40 0.62 5.90 4.04
N LEU A 41 0.60 7.12 4.57
CA LEU A 41 -0.64 7.82 4.97
C LEU A 41 -1.42 8.34 3.75
N CYS A 42 -1.41 7.56 2.68
CA CYS A 42 -2.30 7.66 1.54
C CYS A 42 -3.02 6.32 1.43
N GLY A 43 -4.34 6.36 1.33
CA GLY A 43 -5.18 5.19 1.28
C GLY A 43 -6.60 5.63 0.99
N GLY A 44 -7.41 4.67 0.60
CA GLY A 44 -8.78 4.94 0.17
C GLY A 44 -9.54 3.64 0.06
N ASP A 45 -10.56 3.64 -0.77
CA ASP A 45 -11.33 2.44 -1.09
C ASP A 45 -11.16 2.06 -2.57
N LYS A 46 -11.91 1.07 -3.02
CA LYS A 46 -11.84 0.58 -4.40
C LYS A 46 -12.07 1.69 -5.44
N SER A 47 -12.87 2.72 -5.14
CA SER A 47 -13.21 3.79 -6.07
C SER A 47 -12.04 4.73 -6.37
N SER A 48 -11.10 4.90 -5.43
CA SER A 48 -9.95 5.80 -5.57
C SER A 48 -8.63 5.09 -5.85
N GLN A 49 -8.65 3.75 -5.95
CA GLN A 49 -7.47 2.88 -6.04
C GLN A 49 -6.39 3.35 -7.03
N ALA A 50 -6.75 3.68 -8.27
CA ALA A 50 -5.77 4.07 -9.28
C ALA A 50 -5.02 5.37 -8.91
N ARG A 51 -5.74 6.36 -8.39
CA ARG A 51 -5.17 7.63 -7.91
C ARG A 51 -4.30 7.42 -6.67
N ASP A 52 -4.74 6.56 -5.77
CA ASP A 52 -4.03 6.30 -4.52
C ASP A 52 -2.74 5.51 -4.76
N ILE A 53 -2.73 4.57 -5.72
CA ILE A 53 -1.50 3.88 -6.17
C ILE A 53 -0.46 4.88 -6.68
N GLU A 54 -0.87 5.84 -7.52
CA GLU A 54 0.09 6.80 -8.05
C GLU A 54 0.64 7.72 -6.95
N LYS A 55 -0.22 8.20 -6.05
CA LYS A 55 0.20 8.98 -4.88
C LYS A 55 1.15 8.18 -3.99
N ALA A 56 0.86 6.91 -3.75
CA ALA A 56 1.70 6.03 -2.95
C ALA A 56 3.10 5.86 -3.57
N ARG A 57 3.19 5.68 -4.90
CA ARG A 57 4.48 5.61 -5.61
C ARG A 57 5.26 6.92 -5.53
N VAL A 58 4.58 8.07 -5.62
CA VAL A 58 5.21 9.39 -5.43
C VAL A 58 5.82 9.49 -4.03
N ILE A 59 5.04 9.16 -3.00
CA ILE A 59 5.52 9.20 -1.61
C ILE A 59 6.66 8.21 -1.40
N ALA A 60 6.56 6.98 -1.93
CA ALA A 60 7.61 5.99 -1.79
C ALA A 60 8.94 6.42 -2.43
N ARG A 61 8.90 7.17 -3.55
CA ARG A 61 10.10 7.76 -4.16
C ARG A 61 10.74 8.84 -3.29
N SER A 62 9.96 9.54 -2.46
CA SER A 62 10.50 10.59 -1.58
C SER A 62 11.04 10.07 -0.24
N LEU A 63 11.00 8.75 0.02
CA LEU A 63 11.41 8.19 1.30
C LEU A 63 12.94 8.12 1.55
N GLU A 64 13.78 8.80 0.75
CA GLU A 64 15.26 8.88 0.88
C GLU A 64 15.89 7.60 1.49
N TRP A 65 16.05 6.59 0.65
CA TRP A 65 16.44 5.22 1.02
C TRP A 65 17.84 5.09 1.61
#